data_AF-A0A932KCP1-F1
#
_entry.id   AF-A0A932KCP1-F1
#
_cell.length_a   1.000
_cell.length_b   1.000
_cell.length_c   1.000
_cell.angle_alpha   90.00
_cell.angle_beta   90.00
_cell.angle_gamma   90.00
#
_symmetry.space_group_name_H-M   'P 1'
#
loop_
_entity.id
_entity.type
_entity.pdbx_description
1 polymer ?
#
loop_
_entity_poly.entity_id
_entity_poly.type
_entity_poly.pdbx_seq_one_letter_code
_entity_poly.pdbx_strand_id
1 'polypeptide(L)'
;MKKALTTHEVAARAEVHRDTLLRWLREGRIPEPARDRNGWRVFTPAEAGMVVRYAQGNQQLASDALSRESPPIYHASPVTTLRQLDWDFADANTGYLTHSLHPYPAKFIPQIPNALIQELSSVGDKVLDPFCGSGTMLVEALTLKRHAVGVDANPLACLIARAKTTRLAENDLQCLRQLESQATALAQQQLDSILPLFPDLKMASAPTSRPTFEGIDFWFDPHVIDELALLKSLCLAAESDAAREIALTAFSSIIVAVSRQDSDTRYVRREKNIQAGDTVQRFIRALSSTITRATEFTEFTESRFSCKIIHANTLDEPEVG
;
A
#
# COMPACT_ATOMS: atom_id res chain seq x y z
N MET A 1 28.92 16.94 -1.95
CA MET A 1 28.35 15.97 -2.92
C MET A 1 27.21 16.66 -3.68
N LYS A 2 27.21 16.64 -5.02
CA LYS A 2 26.09 17.23 -5.80
C LYS A 2 24.85 16.33 -5.64
N LYS A 3 23.68 16.95 -5.45
CA LYS A 3 22.38 16.28 -5.27
C LYS A 3 22.08 15.36 -6.47
N ALA A 4 21.71 14.11 -6.22
CA ALA A 4 21.23 13.19 -7.25
C ALA A 4 19.86 13.65 -7.77
N LEU A 5 19.61 13.45 -9.06
CA LEU A 5 18.42 13.94 -9.77
C LEU A 5 17.46 12.77 -10.01
N THR A 6 16.17 12.99 -9.81
CA THR A 6 15.13 12.01 -10.13
C THR A 6 14.90 11.89 -11.64
N THR A 7 14.27 10.81 -12.09
CA THR A 7 13.85 10.67 -13.50
C THR A 7 12.99 11.84 -13.97
N HIS A 8 12.17 12.42 -13.09
CA HIS A 8 11.33 13.57 -13.44
C HIS A 8 12.16 14.82 -13.67
N GLU A 9 13.10 15.13 -12.76
CA GLU A 9 14.01 16.28 -12.90
C GLU A 9 14.90 16.16 -14.15
N VAL A 10 15.38 14.96 -14.47
CA VAL A 10 16.20 14.73 -15.67
C VAL A 10 15.37 14.86 -16.95
N ALA A 11 14.16 14.29 -16.99
CA ALA A 11 13.27 14.42 -18.14
C ALA A 11 12.90 15.88 -18.40
N ALA A 12 12.60 16.64 -17.35
CA ALA A 12 12.33 18.07 -17.44
C ALA A 12 13.52 18.85 -18.00
N ARG A 13 14.74 18.56 -17.53
CA ARG A 13 15.98 19.18 -18.07
C ARG A 13 16.26 18.82 -19.52
N ALA A 14 15.88 17.63 -19.94
CA ALA A 14 16.05 17.15 -21.30
C ALA A 14 14.91 17.59 -22.23
N GLU A 15 13.95 18.38 -21.73
CA GLU A 15 12.77 18.85 -22.47
C GLU A 15 11.97 17.70 -23.12
N VAL A 16 11.93 16.54 -22.47
CA VAL A 16 11.16 15.38 -22.91
C VAL A 16 10.19 14.91 -21.84
N HIS A 17 9.14 14.22 -22.28
CA HIS A 17 8.26 13.54 -21.34
C HIS A 17 9.02 12.46 -20.57
N ARG A 18 8.72 12.30 -19.27
CA ARG A 18 9.34 11.28 -18.41
C ARG A 18 9.26 9.88 -19.02
N ASP A 19 8.16 9.56 -19.68
CA ASP A 19 7.96 8.24 -20.28
C ASP A 19 8.85 8.03 -21.53
N THR A 20 9.17 9.11 -22.26
CA THR A 20 10.16 9.07 -23.33
C THR A 20 11.54 8.69 -22.80
N LEU A 21 11.94 9.31 -21.68
CA LEU A 21 13.19 8.98 -20.99
C LEU A 21 13.21 7.52 -20.52
N LEU A 22 12.14 7.06 -19.88
CA LEU A 22 12.01 5.67 -19.43
C LEU A 22 12.07 4.67 -20.59
N ARG A 23 11.48 5.02 -21.74
CA ARG A 23 11.58 4.22 -22.96
C ARG A 23 13.02 4.13 -23.45
N TRP A 24 13.76 5.25 -23.46
CA TRP A 24 15.17 5.24 -23.88
C TRP A 24 16.06 4.36 -22.99
N LEU A 25 15.86 4.41 -21.68
CA LEU A 25 16.55 3.53 -20.73
C LEU A 25 16.27 2.06 -21.04
N ARG A 26 14.99 1.70 -21.23
CA ARG A 26 14.58 0.32 -21.52
C ARG A 26 15.11 -0.19 -22.86
N GLU A 27 15.13 0.66 -23.87
CA GLU A 27 15.65 0.32 -25.19
C GLU A 27 17.20 0.34 -25.23
N GLY A 28 17.87 0.64 -24.11
CA GLY A 28 19.33 0.69 -24.03
C GLY A 28 19.95 1.85 -24.80
N ARG A 29 19.16 2.86 -25.15
CA ARG A 29 19.61 4.06 -25.89
C ARG A 29 20.49 4.97 -25.03
N ILE A 30 20.35 4.88 -23.71
CA ILE A 30 21.14 5.57 -22.69
C ILE A 30 21.38 4.59 -21.52
N PRO A 31 22.49 4.73 -20.76
CA PRO A 31 22.79 3.84 -19.64
C PRO A 31 21.76 3.90 -18.52
N GLU A 32 21.50 2.75 -17.89
CA GLU A 32 20.64 2.62 -16.72
C GLU A 32 21.30 3.24 -15.48
N PRO A 33 20.72 4.27 -14.85
CA PRO A 33 21.29 4.91 -13.67
C PRO A 33 21.14 4.04 -12.41
N ALA A 34 21.87 4.42 -11.36
CA ALA A 34 21.68 3.82 -10.04
C ALA A 34 20.26 4.02 -9.50
N ARG A 35 19.85 3.18 -8.54
CA ARG A 35 18.58 3.31 -7.82
C ARG A 35 18.83 3.73 -6.38
N ASP A 36 17.93 4.54 -5.82
CA ASP A 36 17.98 4.93 -4.42
C ASP A 36 17.44 3.82 -3.49
N ARG A 37 17.46 4.07 -2.18
CA ARG A 37 16.93 3.15 -1.14
C ARG A 37 15.45 2.77 -1.30
N ASN A 38 14.71 3.53 -2.09
CA ASN A 38 13.30 3.32 -2.36
C ASN A 38 13.10 2.60 -3.72
N GLY A 39 14.17 2.25 -4.43
CA GLY A 39 14.13 1.57 -5.75
C GLY A 39 13.96 2.52 -6.94
N TRP A 40 13.99 3.84 -6.75
CA TRP A 40 13.78 4.82 -7.80
C TRP A 40 15.08 5.19 -8.51
N ARG A 41 15.02 5.33 -9.83
CA ARG A 41 16.17 5.75 -10.67
C ARG A 41 16.65 7.15 -10.27
N VAL A 42 17.92 7.25 -9.91
CA VAL A 42 18.60 8.49 -9.53
C VAL A 42 19.84 8.72 -10.38
N PHE A 43 19.91 9.90 -10.97
CA PHE A 43 20.95 10.29 -11.91
C PHE A 43 21.94 11.23 -11.25
N THR A 44 23.22 10.98 -11.45
CA THR A 44 24.26 11.96 -11.21
C THR A 44 24.09 13.14 -12.18
N PRO A 45 24.64 14.33 -11.86
CA PRO A 45 24.64 15.45 -12.79
C PRO A 45 25.29 15.13 -14.16
N ALA A 46 26.25 14.21 -14.19
CA ALA A 46 26.92 13.77 -15.42
C ALA A 46 25.98 12.91 -16.29
N GLU A 47 25.31 11.92 -15.70
CA GLU A 47 24.32 11.08 -16.41
C GLU A 47 23.14 11.92 -16.90
N ALA A 48 22.65 12.87 -16.09
CA ALA A 48 21.62 13.80 -16.52
C ALA A 48 22.07 14.63 -17.74
N GLY A 49 23.32 15.09 -17.75
CA GLY A 49 23.91 15.80 -18.89
C GLY A 49 24.05 14.92 -20.15
N MET A 50 24.24 13.60 -20.01
CA MET A 50 24.20 12.67 -21.15
C MET A 50 22.79 12.56 -21.73
N VAL A 51 21.78 12.44 -20.89
CA VAL A 51 20.37 12.37 -21.31
C VAL A 51 19.95 13.63 -22.09
N VAL A 52 20.31 14.81 -21.59
CA VAL A 52 20.01 16.09 -22.26
C VAL A 52 20.67 16.15 -23.63
N ARG A 53 21.95 15.76 -23.74
CA ARG A 53 22.65 15.72 -25.04
C ARG A 53 22.03 14.73 -26.01
N TYR A 54 21.60 13.57 -25.51
CA TYR A 54 20.91 12.57 -26.31
C TYR A 54 19.56 13.11 -26.83
N ALA A 55 18.80 13.81 -25.99
CA ALA A 55 17.52 14.42 -26.36
C ALA A 55 17.67 15.53 -27.41
N GLN A 56 18.73 16.34 -27.31
CA GLN A 56 19.01 17.47 -28.22
C GLN A 56 19.67 17.04 -29.54
N GLY A 57 19.72 15.74 -29.86
CA GLY A 57 20.17 15.23 -31.15
C GLY A 57 21.69 15.16 -31.32
N ASN A 58 22.47 15.37 -30.26
CA ASN A 58 23.94 15.33 -30.33
C ASN A 58 24.45 13.88 -30.17
N GLN A 59 24.00 12.99 -31.06
CA GLN A 59 24.26 11.54 -31.03
C GLN A 59 25.76 11.20 -31.18
N GLN A 60 26.53 12.08 -31.84
CA GLN A 60 27.96 11.88 -32.13
C GLN A 60 28.89 12.06 -30.91
N LEU A 61 28.57 12.95 -29.96
CA LEU A 61 29.39 13.12 -28.74
C LEU A 61 29.12 12.03 -27.67
N ALA A 62 27.95 11.39 -27.73
CA ALA A 62 27.71 10.18 -26.94
C ALA A 62 28.52 9.01 -27.50
N SER A 63 28.61 8.86 -28.83
CA SER A 63 29.42 7.82 -29.48
C SER A 63 30.94 8.03 -29.37
N ASP A 64 31.43 9.27 -29.36
CA ASP A 64 32.88 9.55 -29.33
C ASP A 64 33.50 9.39 -27.93
N ALA A 65 32.71 9.52 -26.86
CA ALA A 65 33.12 9.09 -25.52
C ALA A 65 33.11 7.55 -25.36
N LEU A 66 32.50 6.83 -26.33
CA LEU A 66 32.30 5.39 -26.37
C LEU A 66 33.27 4.67 -27.34
N SER A 67 34.21 5.38 -27.97
CA SER A 67 35.14 4.82 -28.95
C SER A 67 36.54 4.55 -28.39
N ARG A 68 36.66 3.51 -27.56
CA ARG A 68 37.81 2.59 -27.58
C ARG A 68 37.27 1.18 -27.34
N GLU A 69 37.27 0.40 -28.42
CA GLU A 69 36.79 -0.98 -28.54
C GLU A 69 35.28 -1.15 -28.38
N SER A 70 34.58 -1.18 -29.52
CA SER A 70 33.21 -1.65 -29.77
C SER A 70 32.21 -1.50 -28.61
N PRO A 71 31.30 -0.51 -28.64
CA PRO A 71 30.29 -0.42 -27.58
C PRO A 71 29.35 -1.63 -27.71
N PRO A 72 29.15 -2.44 -26.64
CA PRO A 72 28.06 -3.38 -26.66
C PRO A 72 26.78 -2.57 -26.81
N ILE A 73 25.94 -2.96 -27.76
CA ILE A 73 24.54 -2.59 -27.72
C ILE A 73 24.06 -3.00 -26.32
N TYR A 74 23.70 -2.05 -25.45
CA TYR A 74 23.16 -2.33 -24.13
C TYR A 74 21.72 -2.89 -24.25
N HIS A 75 21.54 -3.95 -25.05
CA HIS A 75 20.41 -4.84 -24.93
C HIS A 75 20.70 -5.79 -23.76
N ALA A 76 20.75 -5.27 -22.54
CA ALA A 76 20.34 -6.11 -21.44
C ALA A 76 18.85 -6.34 -21.69
N SER A 77 18.49 -7.52 -22.20
CA SER A 77 17.11 -7.98 -22.15
C SER A 77 16.58 -7.74 -20.73
N PRO A 78 15.30 -7.39 -20.53
CA PRO A 78 14.71 -7.30 -19.19
C PRO A 78 15.09 -8.51 -18.31
N VAL A 79 15.22 -9.69 -18.92
CA VAL A 79 15.69 -10.92 -18.27
C VAL A 79 17.13 -10.82 -17.78
N THR A 80 18.04 -10.22 -18.54
CA THR A 80 19.43 -9.99 -18.14
C THR A 80 19.51 -9.03 -16.96
N THR A 81 18.77 -7.92 -17.00
CA THR A 81 18.69 -6.96 -15.89
C THR A 81 18.18 -7.63 -14.62
N LEU A 82 17.10 -8.40 -14.71
CA LEU A 82 16.53 -9.12 -13.57
C LEU A 82 17.47 -10.20 -13.00
N ARG A 83 18.30 -10.84 -13.85
CA ARG A 83 19.30 -11.82 -13.40
C ARG A 83 20.48 -11.19 -12.65
N GLN A 84 20.76 -9.93 -12.91
CA GLN A 84 21.87 -9.19 -12.28
C GLN A 84 21.42 -8.41 -11.04
N LEU A 85 20.11 -8.26 -10.84
CA LEU A 85 19.56 -7.59 -9.67
C LEU A 85 19.87 -8.37 -8.41
N ASP A 86 20.34 -7.68 -7.38
CA ASP A 86 20.43 -8.21 -6.03
C ASP A 86 19.03 -8.25 -5.40
N TRP A 87 18.57 -9.46 -5.08
CA TRP A 87 17.23 -9.72 -4.56
C TRP A 87 17.15 -9.70 -3.03
N ASP A 88 18.25 -9.40 -2.33
CA ASP A 88 18.26 -9.35 -0.86
C ASP A 88 17.59 -8.07 -0.32
N PHE A 89 17.77 -6.94 -1.01
CA PHE A 89 17.20 -5.63 -0.64
C PHE A 89 17.38 -5.27 0.86
N ALA A 90 18.52 -5.62 1.45
CA ALA A 90 18.73 -5.63 2.91
C ALA A 90 18.38 -4.32 3.64
N ASP A 91 18.64 -3.17 3.01
CA ASP A 91 18.41 -1.84 3.60
C ASP A 91 17.14 -1.14 3.10
N ALA A 92 16.30 -1.84 2.33
CA ALA A 92 15.15 -1.23 1.69
C ALA A 92 14.01 -0.96 2.69
N ASN A 93 13.41 0.22 2.60
CA ASN A 93 12.19 0.51 3.35
C ASN A 93 11.01 -0.23 2.71
N THR A 94 10.36 -1.13 3.46
CA THR A 94 9.23 -1.94 2.99
C THR A 94 7.87 -1.38 3.41
N GLY A 95 7.85 -0.33 4.23
CA GLY A 95 6.65 0.22 4.85
C GLY A 95 6.19 1.56 4.31
N TYR A 96 6.74 2.05 3.19
CA TYR A 96 6.35 3.34 2.60
C TYR A 96 4.91 3.32 2.06
N LEU A 97 4.30 4.51 1.94
CA LEU A 97 2.91 4.70 1.51
C LEU A 97 1.97 3.76 2.29
N THR A 98 1.18 2.96 1.57
CA THR A 98 0.16 2.07 2.13
C THR A 98 0.66 0.62 2.36
N HIS A 99 1.93 0.31 2.15
CA HIS A 99 2.43 -1.08 2.33
C HIS A 99 2.35 -1.60 3.77
N SER A 100 2.33 -0.70 4.74
CA SER A 100 2.29 -0.99 6.17
C SER A 100 0.93 -0.74 6.83
N LEU A 101 -0.17 -0.59 6.06
CA LEU A 101 -1.51 -0.39 6.63
C LEU A 101 -1.99 -1.53 7.53
N HIS A 102 -1.58 -2.76 7.24
CA HIS A 102 -2.06 -3.95 7.95
C HIS A 102 -0.97 -5.03 8.11
N PRO A 103 -0.86 -5.69 9.29
CA PRO A 103 -0.02 -6.85 9.50
C PRO A 103 -0.64 -8.11 8.85
N TYR A 104 -0.61 -8.18 7.52
CA TYR A 104 -1.01 -9.37 6.77
C TYR A 104 0.18 -10.34 6.62
N PRO A 105 0.02 -11.66 6.83
CA PRO A 105 1.11 -12.63 6.72
C PRO A 105 1.61 -12.79 5.27
N ALA A 106 2.83 -13.32 5.13
CA ALA A 106 3.43 -13.72 3.84
C ALA A 106 3.45 -12.65 2.74
N LYS A 107 3.50 -11.36 3.10
CA LYS A 107 3.72 -10.26 2.15
C LYS A 107 5.14 -10.34 1.58
N PHE A 108 5.30 -10.30 0.26
CA PHE A 108 6.59 -9.94 -0.33
C PHE A 108 6.88 -8.44 -0.12
N ILE A 109 8.16 -8.10 -0.06
CA ILE A 109 8.61 -6.71 0.04
C ILE A 109 8.25 -5.95 -1.26
N PRO A 110 7.92 -4.65 -1.21
CA PRO A 110 7.52 -3.87 -2.39
C PRO A 110 8.57 -3.83 -3.50
N GLN A 111 9.84 -3.99 -3.17
CA GLN A 111 10.95 -3.90 -4.13
C GLN A 111 10.87 -5.00 -5.21
N ILE A 112 10.35 -6.19 -4.86
CA ILE A 112 10.22 -7.31 -5.79
C ILE A 112 9.25 -6.98 -6.94
N PRO A 113 7.96 -6.70 -6.70
CA PRO A 113 7.02 -6.34 -7.77
C PRO A 113 7.43 -5.03 -8.45
N ASN A 114 8.03 -4.08 -7.72
CA ASN A 114 8.50 -2.83 -8.28
C ASN A 114 9.56 -3.06 -9.38
N ALA A 115 10.55 -3.92 -9.14
CA ALA A 115 11.56 -4.29 -10.13
C ALA A 115 10.92 -4.99 -11.34
N LEU A 116 10.09 -6.01 -11.09
CA LEU A 116 9.42 -6.78 -12.14
C LEU A 116 8.55 -5.89 -13.04
N ILE A 117 7.73 -5.02 -12.47
CA ILE A 117 6.83 -4.12 -13.23
C ILE A 117 7.66 -3.12 -14.06
N GLN A 118 8.75 -2.58 -13.51
CA GLN A 118 9.58 -1.62 -14.25
C GLN A 118 10.26 -2.23 -15.47
N GLU A 119 10.75 -3.46 -15.36
CA GLU A 119 11.49 -4.14 -16.42
C GLU A 119 10.57 -4.83 -17.44
N LEU A 120 9.41 -5.34 -17.00
CA LEU A 120 8.54 -6.19 -17.83
C LEU A 120 7.27 -5.49 -18.37
N SER A 121 7.04 -4.22 -18.04
CA SER A 121 5.84 -3.49 -18.52
C SER A 121 6.13 -2.03 -18.83
N SER A 122 5.19 -1.34 -19.46
CA SER A 122 5.20 0.09 -19.82
C SER A 122 4.18 0.89 -19.01
N VAL A 123 4.36 2.21 -18.97
CA VAL A 123 3.30 3.11 -18.45
C VAL A 123 2.03 2.89 -19.26
N GLY A 124 0.90 2.76 -18.57
CA GLY A 124 -0.39 2.45 -19.19
C GLY A 124 -0.65 0.96 -19.44
N ASP A 125 0.34 0.09 -19.27
CA ASP A 125 0.10 -1.35 -19.32
C ASP A 125 -0.77 -1.80 -18.14
N LYS A 126 -1.35 -2.99 -18.27
CA LYS A 126 -2.16 -3.63 -17.24
C LYS A 126 -1.40 -4.78 -16.60
N VAL A 127 -1.27 -4.75 -15.28
CA VAL A 127 -0.65 -5.80 -14.47
C VAL A 127 -1.75 -6.62 -13.80
N LEU A 128 -1.66 -7.94 -13.92
CA LEU A 128 -2.54 -8.88 -13.24
C LEU A 128 -1.76 -9.60 -12.14
N ASP A 129 -2.32 -9.59 -10.93
CA ASP A 129 -1.91 -10.45 -9.83
C ASP A 129 -3.06 -11.41 -9.49
N PRO A 130 -2.98 -12.70 -9.90
CA PRO A 130 -4.06 -13.66 -9.69
C PRO A 130 -4.17 -14.17 -8.25
N PHE A 131 -3.21 -13.82 -7.37
CA PHE A 131 -3.18 -14.18 -5.96
C PHE A 131 -2.70 -12.96 -5.15
N CYS A 132 -3.44 -11.85 -5.29
CA CYS A 132 -2.90 -10.55 -4.91
C CYS A 132 -2.68 -10.36 -3.41
N GLY A 133 -3.25 -11.22 -2.57
CA GLY A 133 -3.19 -11.09 -1.12
C GLY A 133 -3.60 -9.68 -0.68
N SER A 134 -2.80 -9.07 0.20
CA SER A 134 -2.98 -7.69 0.64
C SER A 134 -2.57 -6.63 -0.41
N GLY A 135 -2.34 -6.99 -1.67
CA GLY A 135 -2.22 -6.06 -2.78
C GLY A 135 -0.89 -5.29 -2.91
N THR A 136 0.23 -5.85 -2.46
CA THR A 136 1.56 -5.20 -2.60
C THR A 136 1.90 -4.90 -4.07
N MET A 137 1.68 -5.86 -4.98
CA MET A 137 1.89 -5.64 -6.42
C MET A 137 0.96 -4.55 -6.97
N LEU A 138 -0.29 -4.50 -6.50
CA LEU A 138 -1.29 -3.54 -6.99
C LEU A 138 -0.92 -2.09 -6.63
N VAL A 139 -0.42 -1.88 -5.41
CA VAL A 139 0.13 -0.57 -4.99
C VAL A 139 1.29 -0.19 -5.91
N GLU A 140 2.24 -1.10 -6.13
CA GLU A 140 3.40 -0.82 -6.98
C GLU A 140 3.04 -0.58 -8.46
N ALA A 141 2.04 -1.28 -8.98
CA ALA A 141 1.53 -1.03 -10.32
C ALA A 141 1.00 0.41 -10.45
N LEU A 142 0.21 0.87 -9.48
CA LEU A 142 -0.34 2.23 -9.49
C LEU A 142 0.76 3.30 -9.30
N THR A 143 1.73 3.10 -8.39
CA THR A 143 2.86 4.03 -8.20
C THR A 143 3.74 4.11 -9.44
N LEU A 144 3.82 3.02 -10.21
CA LEU A 144 4.52 2.95 -11.49
C LEU A 144 3.65 3.31 -12.69
N LYS A 145 2.43 3.83 -12.50
CA LYS A 145 1.54 4.29 -13.59
C LYS A 145 1.09 3.16 -14.54
N ARG A 146 0.74 2.01 -13.98
CA ARG A 146 0.07 0.89 -14.66
C ARG A 146 -1.36 0.76 -14.15
N HIS A 147 -2.22 0.17 -14.96
CA HIS A 147 -3.49 -0.36 -14.46
C HIS A 147 -3.21 -1.67 -13.71
N ALA A 148 -4.02 -1.96 -12.70
CA ALA A 148 -3.85 -3.16 -11.87
C ALA A 148 -5.15 -3.95 -11.80
N VAL A 149 -5.04 -5.27 -11.84
CA VAL A 149 -6.13 -6.20 -11.50
C VAL A 149 -5.59 -7.20 -10.49
N GLY A 150 -6.27 -7.32 -9.35
CA GLY A 150 -5.97 -8.31 -8.33
C GLY A 150 -7.11 -9.29 -8.17
N VAL A 151 -6.80 -10.57 -8.00
CA VAL A 151 -7.76 -11.60 -7.60
C VAL A 151 -7.27 -12.23 -6.31
N ASP A 152 -8.16 -12.41 -5.34
CA ASP A 152 -7.87 -13.19 -4.14
C ASP A 152 -9.16 -13.82 -3.58
N ALA A 153 -9.03 -15.01 -2.98
CA ALA A 153 -10.13 -15.73 -2.39
C ALA A 153 -10.42 -15.28 -0.94
N ASN A 154 -9.47 -14.62 -0.28
CA ASN A 154 -9.61 -14.19 1.10
C ASN A 154 -10.27 -12.79 1.15
N PRO A 155 -11.48 -12.66 1.74
CA PRO A 155 -12.18 -11.37 1.77
C PRO A 155 -11.43 -10.30 2.57
N LEU A 156 -10.68 -10.69 3.61
CA LEU A 156 -9.83 -9.76 4.37
C LEU A 156 -8.66 -9.27 3.52
N ALA A 157 -8.04 -10.15 2.74
CA ALA A 157 -6.97 -9.77 1.83
C ALA A 157 -7.47 -8.74 0.81
N CYS A 158 -8.64 -9.00 0.20
CA CYS A 158 -9.27 -8.06 -0.72
C CYS A 158 -9.64 -6.72 -0.06
N LEU A 159 -10.16 -6.74 1.18
CA LEU A 159 -10.44 -5.51 1.94
C LEU A 159 -9.17 -4.66 2.12
N ILE A 160 -8.08 -5.28 2.58
CA ILE A 160 -6.80 -4.61 2.78
C ILE A 160 -6.25 -4.10 1.44
N ALA A 161 -6.33 -4.90 0.39
CA ALA A 161 -5.88 -4.51 -0.94
C ALA A 161 -6.65 -3.29 -1.47
N ARG A 162 -7.97 -3.23 -1.24
CA ARG A 162 -8.80 -2.07 -1.62
C ARG A 162 -8.37 -0.85 -0.82
N ALA A 163 -8.33 -0.92 0.51
CA ALA A 163 -7.84 0.17 1.34
C ALA A 163 -6.44 0.68 0.96
N LYS A 164 -5.52 -0.21 0.56
CA LYS A 164 -4.17 0.16 0.12
C LYS A 164 -4.10 0.84 -1.24
N THR A 165 -5.10 0.62 -2.10
CA THR A 165 -5.11 1.10 -3.49
C THR A 165 -6.21 2.14 -3.77
N THR A 166 -7.06 2.42 -2.78
CA THR A 166 -8.11 3.43 -2.86
C THR A 166 -7.51 4.83 -2.82
N ARG A 167 -8.02 5.69 -3.70
CA ARG A 167 -7.78 7.14 -3.68
C ARG A 167 -8.95 7.81 -2.99
N LEU A 168 -8.67 8.72 -2.07
CA LEU A 168 -9.67 9.39 -1.25
C LEU A 168 -10.11 10.71 -1.90
N ALA A 169 -11.42 10.86 -2.11
CA ALA A 169 -12.02 12.15 -2.41
C ALA A 169 -12.21 12.96 -1.12
N GLU A 170 -12.50 14.25 -1.27
CA GLU A 170 -12.72 15.15 -0.13
C GLU A 170 -13.87 14.67 0.79
N ASN A 171 -14.96 14.15 0.20
CA ASN A 171 -16.07 13.59 0.98
C ASN A 171 -15.65 12.35 1.79
N ASP A 172 -14.72 11.53 1.28
CA ASP A 172 -14.21 10.35 2.00
C ASP A 172 -13.39 10.81 3.22
N LEU A 173 -12.56 11.83 3.05
CA LEU A 173 -11.77 12.43 4.12
C LEU A 173 -12.67 13.05 5.21
N GLN A 174 -13.75 13.74 4.82
CA GLN A 174 -14.72 14.29 5.77
C GLN A 174 -15.40 13.18 6.58
N CYS A 175 -15.84 12.11 5.92
CA CYS A 175 -16.43 10.94 6.57
C CYS A 175 -15.44 10.29 7.56
N LEU A 176 -14.18 10.14 7.16
CA LEU A 176 -13.11 9.59 8.01
C LEU A 176 -12.81 10.47 9.23
N ARG A 177 -12.76 11.79 9.07
CA ARG A 177 -12.57 12.74 10.20
C ARG A 177 -13.73 12.70 11.18
N GLN A 178 -14.96 12.61 10.67
CA GLN A 178 -16.15 12.45 11.52
C GLN A 178 -16.07 11.14 12.32
N LEU A 179 -15.67 10.05 11.68
CA LEU A 179 -15.49 8.75 12.32
C LEU A 179 -14.42 8.80 13.41
N GLU A 180 -13.26 9.41 13.12
CA GLU A 180 -12.17 9.58 14.10
C GLU A 180 -12.63 10.43 15.30
N SER A 181 -13.41 11.49 15.05
CA SER A 181 -14.00 12.33 16.11
C SER A 181 -14.99 11.55 16.97
N GLN A 182 -15.86 10.74 16.37
CA GLN A 182 -16.80 9.87 17.08
C GLN A 182 -16.06 8.84 17.94
N ALA A 183 -15.04 8.17 17.39
CA ALA A 183 -14.21 7.22 18.14
C ALA A 183 -13.49 7.89 19.33
N THR A 184 -13.01 9.12 19.14
CA THR A 184 -12.35 9.90 20.20
C THR A 184 -13.32 10.27 21.32
N ALA A 185 -14.56 10.67 20.97
CA ALA A 185 -15.59 10.97 21.96
C ALA A 185 -15.96 9.74 22.80
N LEU A 186 -16.01 8.55 22.20
CA LEU A 186 -16.22 7.29 22.92
C LEU A 186 -15.12 7.04 23.96
N ALA A 187 -13.86 7.29 23.61
CA ALA A 187 -12.73 7.13 24.53
C ALA A 187 -12.80 8.10 25.73
N GLN A 188 -13.28 9.33 25.50
CA GLN A 188 -13.41 10.34 26.56
C GLN A 188 -14.58 10.04 27.51
N GLN A 189 -15.74 9.61 26.99
CA GLN A 189 -16.89 9.21 27.80
C GLN A 189 -16.59 8.00 28.69
N GLN A 190 -15.78 7.05 28.22
CA GLN A 190 -15.30 5.93 29.02
C GLN A 190 -14.35 6.38 30.15
N LEU A 191 -13.53 7.41 29.92
CA LEU A 191 -12.56 7.90 30.91
C LEU A 191 -13.21 8.71 32.05
N ASP A 192 -14.30 9.43 31.76
CA ASP A 192 -15.08 10.14 32.79
C ASP A 192 -15.90 9.16 33.66
N SER A 193 -16.03 7.91 33.23
CA SER A 193 -16.86 6.88 33.85
C SER A 193 -16.01 5.71 34.37
N ILE A 194 -14.99 5.99 35.20
CA ILE A 194 -14.22 4.94 35.89
C ILE A 194 -15.14 4.25 36.91
N LEU A 195 -15.69 3.09 36.49
CA LEU A 195 -16.48 2.06 37.21
C LEU A 195 -17.99 2.34 37.38
N PRO A 196 -18.91 1.34 37.21
CA PRO A 196 -18.89 0.07 36.47
C PRO A 196 -20.04 0.05 35.42
N LEU A 197 -19.77 0.31 34.14
CA LEU A 197 -20.85 0.62 33.19
C LEU A 197 -20.97 -0.40 32.06
N PHE A 198 -21.87 -1.39 32.19
CA PHE A 198 -22.75 -1.80 31.09
C PHE A 198 -24.08 -2.45 31.58
N PRO A 199 -24.97 -1.77 32.34
CA PRO A 199 -26.36 -2.25 32.44
C PRO A 199 -27.28 -1.59 31.40
N ASP A 200 -27.07 -0.31 31.09
CA ASP A 200 -28.12 0.52 30.46
C ASP A 200 -27.64 1.42 29.31
N LEU A 201 -26.67 0.98 28.50
CA LEU A 201 -26.39 1.63 27.21
C LEU A 201 -27.55 1.35 26.24
N LYS A 202 -28.67 2.08 26.40
CA LYS A 202 -29.64 2.32 25.35
C LYS A 202 -28.98 3.19 24.28
N MET A 203 -28.21 2.54 23.42
CA MET A 203 -27.63 3.16 22.24
C MET A 203 -28.73 3.56 21.26
N ALA A 204 -28.85 4.87 21.03
CA ALA A 204 -29.49 5.39 19.83
C ALA A 204 -28.72 4.85 18.62
N SER A 205 -29.44 4.16 17.73
CA SER A 205 -28.92 3.28 16.66
C SER A 205 -28.39 1.96 17.22
N ALA A 206 -29.12 0.87 16.96
CA ALA A 206 -28.82 -0.45 17.51
C ALA A 206 -27.31 -0.79 17.31
N PRO A 207 -26.56 -1.07 18.39
CA PRO A 207 -25.21 -1.60 18.24
C PRO A 207 -25.32 -2.86 17.40
N THR A 208 -24.34 -3.10 16.52
CA THR A 208 -24.19 -4.44 15.95
C THR A 208 -24.18 -5.39 17.15
N SER A 209 -25.08 -6.38 17.15
CA SER A 209 -25.20 -7.32 18.26
C SER A 209 -23.81 -7.82 18.65
N ARG A 210 -23.51 -7.87 19.95
CA ARG A 210 -22.27 -8.44 20.49
C ARG A 210 -21.96 -9.72 19.70
N PRO A 211 -20.80 -9.82 19.03
CA PRO A 211 -20.51 -10.97 18.20
C PRO A 211 -20.52 -12.24 19.06
N THR A 212 -21.09 -13.30 18.52
CA THR A 212 -21.11 -14.62 19.17
C THR A 212 -20.46 -15.63 18.23
N PHE A 213 -19.41 -16.28 18.71
CA PHE A 213 -18.78 -17.42 18.04
C PHE A 213 -18.06 -18.28 19.09
N GLU A 214 -17.82 -19.54 18.76
CA GLU A 214 -17.17 -20.48 19.65
C GLU A 214 -15.78 -19.99 20.06
N GLY A 215 -15.53 -19.89 21.36
CA GLY A 215 -14.24 -19.45 21.89
C GLY A 215 -14.01 -17.93 21.88
N ILE A 216 -15.02 -17.09 21.70
CA ILE A 216 -14.83 -15.63 21.76
C ILE A 216 -14.25 -15.17 23.11
N ASP A 217 -14.81 -15.63 24.23
CA ASP A 217 -14.32 -15.28 25.57
C ASP A 217 -12.98 -15.95 25.91
N PHE A 218 -12.57 -16.96 25.13
CA PHE A 218 -11.23 -17.56 25.23
C PHE A 218 -10.17 -16.64 24.63
N TRP A 219 -10.47 -15.98 23.51
CA TRP A 219 -9.54 -15.11 22.80
C TRP A 219 -9.59 -13.63 23.20
N PHE A 220 -10.68 -13.16 23.80
CA PHE A 220 -10.87 -11.76 24.13
C PHE A 220 -11.38 -11.56 25.56
N ASP A 221 -11.02 -10.44 26.16
CA ASP A 221 -11.65 -9.98 27.39
C ASP A 221 -13.06 -9.42 27.09
N PRO A 222 -14.03 -9.54 28.01
CA PRO A 222 -15.40 -9.08 27.77
C PRO A 222 -15.50 -7.61 27.33
N HIS A 223 -14.74 -6.72 27.95
CA HIS A 223 -14.72 -5.29 27.61
C HIS A 223 -14.12 -5.03 26.21
N VAL A 224 -13.12 -5.82 25.79
CA VAL A 224 -12.56 -5.73 24.43
C VAL A 224 -13.61 -6.14 23.40
N ILE A 225 -14.42 -7.17 23.67
CA ILE A 225 -15.50 -7.59 22.78
C ILE A 225 -16.51 -6.45 22.58
N ASP A 226 -16.89 -5.77 23.65
CA ASP A 226 -17.85 -4.65 23.60
C ASP A 226 -17.28 -3.44 22.86
N GLU A 227 -16.02 -3.08 23.13
CA GLU A 227 -15.31 -2.02 22.42
C GLU A 227 -15.18 -2.32 20.93
N LEU A 228 -14.79 -3.54 20.56
CA LEU A 228 -14.70 -3.96 19.16
C LEU A 228 -16.06 -3.95 18.46
N ALA A 229 -17.14 -4.38 19.14
CA ALA A 229 -18.48 -4.36 18.59
C ALA A 229 -18.94 -2.91 18.29
N LEU A 230 -18.67 -1.99 19.21
CA LEU A 230 -18.97 -0.57 19.04
C LEU A 230 -18.18 0.06 17.89
N LEU A 231 -16.86 -0.15 17.86
CA LEU A 231 -15.98 0.36 16.81
C LEU A 231 -16.35 -0.21 15.42
N LYS A 232 -16.70 -1.50 15.35
CA LYS A 232 -17.19 -2.11 14.11
C LYS A 232 -18.49 -1.47 13.64
N SER A 233 -19.43 -1.23 14.57
CA SER A 233 -20.69 -0.55 14.27
C SER A 233 -20.44 0.83 13.66
N LEU A 234 -19.50 1.58 14.25
CA LEU A 234 -19.07 2.88 13.76
C LEU A 234 -18.46 2.80 12.34
N CYS A 235 -17.60 1.83 12.09
CA CYS A 235 -17.01 1.60 10.76
C CYS A 235 -18.08 1.26 9.71
N LEU A 236 -19.05 0.41 10.06
CA LEU A 236 -20.11 -0.02 9.15
C LEU A 236 -21.11 1.11 8.84
N ALA A 237 -21.27 2.06 9.75
CA ALA A 237 -22.13 3.23 9.59
C ALA A 237 -21.52 4.35 8.72
N ALA A 238 -20.25 4.24 8.30
CA ALA A 238 -19.64 5.20 7.41
C ALA A 238 -20.38 5.27 6.06
N GLU A 239 -20.75 6.48 5.63
CA GLU A 239 -21.55 6.72 4.43
C GLU A 239 -20.76 6.51 3.13
N SER A 240 -19.45 6.74 3.16
CA SER A 240 -18.56 6.48 2.03
C SER A 240 -18.03 5.05 2.06
N ASP A 241 -18.11 4.36 0.93
CA ASP A 241 -17.51 3.04 0.74
C ASP A 241 -15.99 3.06 0.96
N ALA A 242 -15.30 4.06 0.42
CA ALA A 242 -13.87 4.22 0.59
C ALA A 242 -13.51 4.48 2.06
N ALA A 243 -14.24 5.38 2.73
CA ALA A 243 -14.05 5.65 4.15
C ALA A 243 -14.29 4.39 5.01
N ARG A 244 -15.33 3.63 4.69
CA ARG A 244 -15.68 2.38 5.36
C ARG A 244 -14.58 1.33 5.19
N GLU A 245 -14.01 1.18 4.00
CA GLU A 245 -12.92 0.22 3.75
C GLU A 245 -11.64 0.58 4.50
N ILE A 246 -11.28 1.88 4.52
CA ILE A 246 -10.17 2.41 5.31
C ILE A 246 -10.39 2.13 6.81
N ALA A 247 -11.57 2.47 7.32
CA ALA A 247 -11.91 2.28 8.73
C ALA A 247 -11.94 0.80 9.14
N LEU A 248 -12.55 -0.07 8.32
CA LEU A 248 -12.55 -1.52 8.56
C LEU A 248 -11.16 -2.14 8.47
N THR A 249 -10.28 -1.61 7.62
CA THR A 249 -8.88 -2.04 7.55
C THR A 249 -8.11 -1.66 8.81
N ALA A 250 -8.28 -0.42 9.29
CA ALA A 250 -7.71 0.03 10.57
C ALA A 250 -8.27 -0.75 11.77
N PHE A 251 -9.57 -1.06 11.75
CA PHE A 251 -10.21 -1.94 12.74
C PHE A 251 -9.60 -3.34 12.71
N SER A 252 -9.46 -3.94 11.53
CA SER A 252 -8.91 -5.29 11.40
C SER A 252 -7.45 -5.36 11.85
N SER A 253 -6.64 -4.32 11.63
CA SER A 253 -5.21 -4.33 11.95
C SER A 253 -4.92 -4.37 13.46
N ILE A 254 -5.90 -4.01 14.30
CA ILE A 254 -5.73 -4.05 15.76
C ILE A 254 -6.23 -5.35 16.41
N ILE A 255 -7.01 -6.17 15.71
CA ILE A 255 -7.73 -7.33 16.31
C ILE A 255 -6.79 -8.26 17.04
N VAL A 256 -5.71 -8.70 16.39
CA VAL A 256 -4.73 -9.60 17.02
C VAL A 256 -4.04 -8.90 18.19
N ALA A 257 -3.69 -7.62 18.04
CA ALA A 257 -3.03 -6.83 19.08
C ALA A 257 -3.87 -6.70 20.36
N VAL A 258 -5.19 -6.62 20.24
CA VAL A 258 -6.13 -6.57 21.37
C VAL A 258 -6.75 -7.92 21.75
N SER A 259 -6.35 -9.00 21.08
CA SER A 259 -6.70 -10.36 21.47
C SER A 259 -5.65 -10.98 22.36
N ARG A 260 -5.96 -12.14 22.95
CA ARG A 260 -4.99 -13.01 23.61
C ARG A 260 -4.12 -13.83 22.66
N GLN A 261 -4.19 -13.65 21.33
CA GLN A 261 -3.34 -14.36 20.37
C GLN A 261 -1.94 -13.75 20.26
N ASP A 262 -0.88 -14.56 20.20
CA ASP A 262 0.53 -14.11 20.15
C ASP A 262 0.83 -13.25 18.91
N SER A 263 0.49 -13.74 17.71
CA SER A 263 0.67 -13.03 16.44
C SER A 263 -0.27 -13.57 15.35
N ASP A 264 -0.38 -12.86 14.22
CA ASP A 264 -1.23 -13.26 13.08
C ASP A 264 -0.94 -14.68 12.56
N THR A 265 0.30 -15.15 12.70
CA THR A 265 0.74 -16.48 12.25
C THR A 265 0.83 -17.52 13.35
N ARG A 266 0.67 -17.13 14.63
CA ARG A 266 0.87 -18.01 15.78
C ARG A 266 -0.34 -18.01 16.70
N TYR A 267 -1.09 -19.11 16.65
CA TYR A 267 -2.26 -19.40 17.48
C TYR A 267 -1.88 -19.86 18.89
N VAL A 268 -1.06 -19.06 19.59
CA VAL A 268 -0.69 -19.29 20.98
C VAL A 268 -1.33 -18.21 21.83
N ARG A 269 -1.96 -18.62 22.94
CA ARG A 269 -2.56 -17.69 23.89
C ARG A 269 -1.48 -17.02 24.75
N ARG A 270 -1.54 -15.70 24.87
CA ARG A 270 -0.76 -14.88 25.81
C ARG A 270 -1.64 -13.84 26.47
N GLU A 271 -1.45 -13.64 27.77
CA GLU A 271 -2.06 -12.52 28.46
C GLU A 271 -1.36 -11.22 28.09
N LYS A 272 -2.15 -10.19 27.77
CA LYS A 272 -1.66 -8.88 27.33
C LYS A 272 -2.08 -7.72 28.24
N ASN A 273 -2.77 -8.02 29.36
CA ASN A 273 -3.23 -7.03 30.36
C ASN A 273 -3.91 -5.81 29.73
N ILE A 274 -4.80 -6.04 28.77
CA ILE A 274 -5.51 -4.98 28.05
C ILE A 274 -6.51 -4.33 29.01
N GLN A 275 -6.46 -3.00 29.12
CA GLN A 275 -7.37 -2.23 29.97
C GLN A 275 -8.55 -1.71 29.14
N ALA A 276 -9.66 -1.42 29.82
CA ALA A 276 -10.79 -0.74 29.20
C ALA A 276 -10.34 0.59 28.56
N GLY A 277 -10.79 0.83 27.33
CA GLY A 277 -10.41 1.97 26.50
C GLY A 277 -9.15 1.75 25.65
N ASP A 278 -8.28 0.77 25.97
CA ASP A 278 -7.07 0.52 25.19
C ASP A 278 -7.38 0.14 23.74
N THR A 279 -8.48 -0.60 23.51
CA THR A 279 -8.91 -1.00 22.16
C THR A 279 -9.27 0.23 21.33
N VAL A 280 -10.07 1.13 21.92
CA VAL A 280 -10.49 2.38 21.27
C VAL A 280 -9.28 3.25 20.94
N GLN A 281 -8.35 3.40 21.89
CA GLN A 281 -7.12 4.16 21.67
C GLN A 281 -6.24 3.56 20.56
N ARG A 282 -6.10 2.24 20.51
CA ARG A 282 -5.37 1.55 19.44
C ARG A 282 -6.05 1.76 18.08
N PHE A 283 -7.38 1.69 18.04
CA PHE A 283 -8.14 1.94 16.83
C PHE A 283 -7.94 3.37 16.32
N ILE A 284 -8.06 4.39 17.18
CA ILE A 284 -7.87 5.79 16.80
C ILE A 284 -6.48 5.99 16.17
N ARG A 285 -5.42 5.45 16.81
CA ARG A 285 -4.04 5.53 16.27
C ARG A 285 -3.90 4.82 14.92
N ALA A 286 -4.48 3.62 14.79
CA ALA A 286 -4.46 2.86 13.55
C ALA A 286 -5.21 3.58 12.43
N LEU A 287 -6.39 4.13 12.73
CA LEU A 287 -7.22 4.88 11.79
C LEU A 287 -6.49 6.14 11.31
N SER A 288 -5.97 6.96 12.23
CA SER A 288 -5.24 8.18 11.92
C SER A 288 -4.02 7.91 11.01
N SER A 289 -3.24 6.86 11.33
CA SER A 289 -2.12 6.44 10.49
C SER A 289 -2.57 5.96 9.10
N THR A 290 -3.68 5.23 9.04
CA THR A 290 -4.24 4.73 7.77
C THR A 290 -4.75 5.86 6.89
N ILE A 291 -5.46 6.85 7.47
CA ILE A 291 -5.92 8.05 6.77
C ILE A 291 -4.73 8.81 6.18
N THR A 292 -3.68 9.03 6.98
CA THR A 292 -2.47 9.75 6.56
C THR A 292 -1.83 9.07 5.34
N ARG A 293 -1.57 7.77 5.43
CA ARG A 293 -0.93 6.99 4.36
C ARG A 293 -1.80 6.87 3.10
N ALA A 294 -3.11 6.74 3.25
CA ALA A 294 -4.05 6.73 2.12
C ALA A 294 -4.12 8.09 1.42
N THR A 295 -3.98 9.18 2.18
CA THR A 295 -3.88 10.55 1.64
C THR A 295 -2.59 10.73 0.86
N GLU A 296 -1.45 10.35 1.42
CA GLU A 296 -0.15 10.35 0.71
C GLU A 296 -0.21 9.53 -0.59
N PHE A 297 -0.84 8.35 -0.55
CA PHE A 297 -1.03 7.52 -1.74
C PHE A 297 -1.94 8.18 -2.78
N THR A 298 -2.98 8.88 -2.35
CA THR A 298 -3.89 9.64 -3.21
C THR A 298 -3.15 10.75 -3.95
N GLU A 299 -2.31 11.50 -3.24
CA GLU A 299 -1.49 12.57 -3.82
C GLU A 299 -0.41 12.03 -4.76
N PHE A 300 0.13 10.84 -4.45
CA PHE A 300 1.21 10.22 -5.22
C PHE A 300 0.73 9.61 -6.55
N THR A 301 -0.50 9.09 -6.58
CA THR A 301 -1.01 8.30 -7.73
C THR A 301 -1.94 9.09 -8.65
N GLU A 302 -1.92 8.78 -9.94
CA GLU A 302 -2.76 9.48 -10.93
C GLU A 302 -4.12 8.80 -11.10
N SER A 303 -5.19 9.59 -11.12
CA SER A 303 -6.57 9.11 -11.22
C SER A 303 -6.89 8.32 -12.49
N ARG A 304 -6.13 8.56 -13.58
CA ARG A 304 -6.30 7.83 -14.86
C ARG A 304 -5.89 6.36 -14.80
N PHE A 305 -5.10 5.94 -13.80
CA PHE A 305 -4.73 4.53 -13.63
C PHE A 305 -5.67 3.86 -12.63
N SER A 306 -6.31 2.78 -13.07
CA SER A 306 -7.33 2.08 -12.31
C SER A 306 -6.78 0.81 -11.66
N CYS A 307 -7.26 0.49 -10.46
CA CYS A 307 -7.09 -0.80 -9.82
C CYS A 307 -8.45 -1.47 -9.64
N LYS A 308 -8.58 -2.74 -10.03
CA LYS A 308 -9.77 -3.55 -9.78
C LYS A 308 -9.37 -4.75 -8.92
N ILE A 309 -10.08 -4.96 -7.82
CA ILE A 309 -9.88 -6.12 -6.95
C ILE A 309 -11.12 -7.00 -7.03
N ILE A 310 -10.91 -8.27 -7.35
CA ILE A 310 -11.95 -9.28 -7.53
C ILE A 310 -11.83 -10.25 -6.37
N HIS A 311 -12.85 -10.32 -5.54
CA HIS A 311 -12.99 -11.36 -4.53
C HIS A 311 -13.58 -12.60 -5.21
N ALA A 312 -12.71 -13.56 -5.55
CA ALA A 312 -13.09 -14.80 -6.21
C ALA A 312 -12.03 -15.87 -5.93
N ASN A 313 -12.46 -17.12 -5.90
CA ASN A 313 -11.54 -18.24 -5.90
C ASN A 313 -11.20 -18.58 -7.36
N THR A 314 -9.91 -18.59 -7.70
CA THR A 314 -9.44 -18.86 -9.07
C THR A 314 -9.66 -20.32 -9.50
N LEU A 315 -10.02 -21.20 -8.55
CA LEU A 315 -10.45 -22.57 -8.82
C LEU A 315 -11.93 -22.69 -9.17
N ASP A 316 -12.74 -21.66 -8.92
CA ASP A 316 -14.15 -21.69 -9.30
C ASP A 316 -14.26 -21.66 -10.83
N GLU A 317 -15.13 -22.49 -11.40
CA GLU A 317 -15.36 -22.52 -12.85
C GLU A 317 -15.83 -21.13 -13.32
N PRO A 318 -15.26 -20.58 -14.41
CA PRO A 318 -15.80 -19.35 -14.98
C PRO A 318 -17.24 -19.62 -15.44
N GLU A 319 -18.16 -18.70 -15.14
CA GLU A 319 -19.49 -18.70 -15.76
C GLU A 319 -19.31 -18.45 -17.26
N VAL A 320 -19.15 -19.52 -18.04
CA VAL A 320 -19.17 -19.48 -19.50
C VAL A 320 -20.63 -19.58 -19.89
N GLY A 321 -21.28 -18.43 -20.02
CA GLY A 321 -22.63 -18.30 -20.58
C GLY A 321 -22.72 -18.76 -22.03
#